data_AF-A0A6J3BDJ9-F1
#
_entry.id   AF-A0A6J3BDJ9-F1
#
_cell.length_a   1.000
_cell.length_b   1.000
_cell.length_c   1.000
_cell.angle_alpha   90.00
_cell.angle_beta   90.00
_cell.angle_gamma   90.00
#
_symmetry.space_group_name_H-M   'P 1'
#
loop_
_entity.id
_entity.type
_entity.pdbx_description
1 polymer ?
#
loop_
_entity_poly.entity_id
_entity_poly.type
_entity_poly.pdbx_seq_one_letter_code
_entity_poly.pdbx_strand_id
1 'polypeptide(L)'
;APGSFLDSNQENDLLWEEKFPERTAITELLQTPHISVSKPDIPSSESTELPVDWSLKTRLLFTSSQPFTWADHLKAQEEAQGVIQHCRATEVTLPQSIQDPKLCTELRCAFQQSLIYWLHPAFSWLPLFPRIGADRRMAGKTNPWSYDETLQHNLMSDWSVSFTSLYNLLKTRLCPFFYVCTYQFTVLFRAAGLAGNDVITALVSPTTRGIREAMKNEGIEFSLPLIKENCHEKKKASETSLGHEEQAVSDEDEEESFSWLEEMGVQDRIKKPDVLSIKLRKEKHEVQMDHRPESVVLVKGLNTFTLLNFLINSKSLIATSGPQAGLPPTLLSPVAFRGATMQMLKARSVNVKTQALSGYKDQFSLEITGPVMPHSLHSMTMLLRSSQSGSFSAGLYTHEPTAVFNICPPMDEVLDKEAVHEELANCGLHPKTLNQLSQTPALGKSSLRHVEMSDYIYSWRS
;
A
#
# COMPACT_ATOMS: atom_id res chain seq x y z
N ALA A 1 48.55 -56.50 17.44
CA ALA A 1 47.60 -56.36 18.56
C ALA A 1 47.84 -54.98 19.20
N PRO A 2 46.78 -54.28 19.63
CA PRO A 2 46.67 -52.83 19.50
C PRO A 2 47.32 -52.06 20.67
N GLY A 3 47.87 -50.89 20.36
CA GLY A 3 48.35 -49.91 21.34
C GLY A 3 47.26 -48.90 21.69
N SER A 4 47.09 -48.71 22.99
CA SER A 4 46.09 -47.87 23.65
C SER A 4 46.41 -46.37 23.59
N PHE A 5 45.37 -45.57 23.28
CA PHE A 5 45.05 -44.22 23.76
C PHE A 5 45.35 -44.04 25.28
N LEU A 6 45.68 -42.90 25.91
CA LEU A 6 45.62 -41.43 25.74
C LEU A 6 46.86 -40.85 26.49
N ASP A 7 47.42 -39.68 26.24
CA ASP A 7 46.88 -38.32 26.43
C ASP A 7 47.86 -37.31 25.79
N SER A 8 47.35 -36.32 25.07
CA SER A 8 47.98 -34.99 25.01
C SER A 8 47.00 -33.94 24.52
N ASN A 9 46.74 -32.97 25.39
CA ASN A 9 46.07 -31.71 25.09
C ASN A 9 46.84 -30.96 23.99
N GLN A 10 46.14 -30.61 22.91
CA GLN A 10 46.54 -29.49 22.06
C GLN A 10 45.27 -28.85 21.48
N GLU A 11 44.83 -27.80 22.18
CA GLU A 11 43.91 -26.79 21.65
C GLU A 11 44.62 -26.08 20.48
N ASN A 12 44.11 -26.29 19.26
CA ASN A 12 44.47 -25.46 18.11
C ASN A 12 43.52 -24.26 18.08
N ASP A 13 43.94 -23.20 18.76
CA ASP A 13 43.36 -21.88 18.69
C ASP A 13 43.93 -21.17 17.45
N LEU A 14 43.22 -21.26 16.31
CA LEU A 14 43.56 -20.51 15.10
C LEU A 14 42.54 -19.39 14.89
N LEU A 15 42.92 -18.23 15.42
CA LEU A 15 42.38 -16.90 15.15
C LEU A 15 42.33 -16.64 13.64
N TRP A 16 41.12 -16.48 13.09
CA TRP A 16 40.90 -15.91 11.76
C TRP A 16 41.01 -14.38 11.85
N GLU A 17 42.21 -13.85 11.56
CA GLU A 17 42.40 -12.44 11.23
C GLU A 17 41.81 -12.13 9.85
N GLU A 18 40.62 -11.53 9.80
CA GLU A 18 40.12 -10.86 8.59
C GLU A 18 40.77 -9.48 8.45
N LYS A 19 41.73 -9.38 7.53
CA LYS A 19 42.31 -8.12 7.08
C LYS A 19 41.29 -7.35 6.23
N PHE A 20 40.87 -6.18 6.72
CA PHE A 20 40.18 -5.16 5.93
C PHE A 20 41.11 -4.60 4.83
N PRO A 21 40.68 -4.51 3.57
CA PRO A 21 41.34 -3.65 2.60
C PRO A 21 40.83 -2.22 2.75
N GLU A 22 41.72 -1.32 3.17
CA GLU A 22 41.50 0.12 3.20
C GLU A 22 41.35 0.71 1.78
N ARG A 23 40.38 1.63 1.68
CA ARG A 23 40.39 2.87 0.89
C ARG A 23 41.16 2.84 -0.43
N THR A 24 40.45 2.70 -1.55
CA THR A 24 40.50 3.57 -2.76
C THR A 24 39.52 3.00 -3.82
N ALA A 25 38.21 3.20 -3.66
CA ALA A 25 37.21 2.87 -4.71
C ALA A 25 35.77 3.41 -4.45
N ILE A 26 35.59 4.59 -3.82
CA ILE A 26 34.22 5.11 -3.50
C ILE A 26 33.93 6.46 -4.19
N THR A 27 34.76 6.89 -5.14
CA THR A 27 34.63 8.23 -5.75
C THR A 27 33.76 8.31 -7.01
N GLU A 28 33.02 7.26 -7.41
CA GLU A 28 32.28 7.27 -8.68
C GLU A 28 30.76 7.01 -8.62
N LEU A 29 30.12 6.97 -7.44
CA LEU A 29 28.66 6.72 -7.36
C LEU A 29 27.84 7.77 -6.57
N LEU A 30 28.42 8.94 -6.29
CA LEU A 30 27.68 10.08 -5.73
C LEU A 30 27.43 11.14 -6.82
N GLN A 31 26.48 10.86 -7.71
CA GLN A 31 25.77 11.90 -8.46
C GLN A 31 24.31 11.87 -8.05
N THR A 32 23.98 12.72 -7.08
CA THR A 32 22.60 13.16 -6.82
C THR A 32 22.10 13.94 -8.04
N PRO A 33 20.95 13.60 -8.65
CA PRO A 33 20.35 14.51 -9.60
C PRO A 33 19.86 15.74 -8.84
N HIS A 34 20.43 16.90 -9.16
CA HIS A 34 19.93 18.20 -8.74
C HIS A 34 18.46 18.34 -9.17
N ILE A 35 17.54 18.24 -8.21
CA ILE A 35 16.17 18.69 -8.41
C ILE A 35 16.18 20.19 -8.14
N SER A 36 16.24 20.97 -9.21
CA SER A 36 15.90 22.38 -9.19
C SER A 36 14.44 22.52 -8.73
N VAL A 37 14.24 23.29 -7.66
CA VAL A 37 12.91 23.68 -7.19
C VAL A 37 12.32 24.64 -8.21
N SER A 38 11.51 24.13 -9.14
CA SER A 38 10.55 24.93 -9.89
C SER A 38 9.31 25.18 -9.01
N LYS A 39 8.72 26.37 -9.17
CA LYS A 39 7.51 26.85 -8.47
C LYS A 39 6.35 25.83 -8.51
N PRO A 40 5.45 25.84 -7.51
CA PRO A 40 4.44 24.80 -7.37
C PRO A 40 3.28 25.06 -8.35
N ASP A 41 3.06 24.12 -9.25
CA ASP A 41 1.76 23.94 -9.88
C ASP A 41 0.96 22.97 -9.00
N ILE A 42 -0.27 23.38 -8.63
CA ILE A 42 -1.29 22.78 -7.74
C ILE A 42 -1.31 23.38 -6.31
N PRO A 43 -2.46 23.89 -5.83
CA PRO A 43 -2.57 24.53 -4.51
C PRO A 43 -2.41 23.52 -3.37
N SER A 44 -1.55 23.86 -2.40
CA SER A 44 -1.50 23.18 -1.10
C SER A 44 -2.84 23.35 -0.41
N SER A 45 -3.50 22.24 -0.12
CA SER A 45 -4.65 22.26 0.79
C SER A 45 -4.12 22.37 2.22
N GLU A 46 -4.59 23.34 2.97
CA GLU A 46 -4.26 23.52 4.39
C GLU A 46 -5.40 22.93 5.24
N SER A 47 -5.07 22.07 6.20
CA SER A 47 -6.05 21.55 7.15
C SER A 47 -5.40 21.23 8.50
N THR A 48 -6.25 21.10 9.52
CA THR A 48 -5.83 20.66 10.86
C THR A 48 -5.58 19.15 10.94
N GLU A 49 -6.09 18.40 9.96
CA GLU A 49 -6.03 16.93 9.91
C GLU A 49 -5.54 16.44 8.56
N LEU A 50 -4.51 15.58 8.59
CA LEU A 50 -3.97 14.94 7.40
C LEU A 50 -5.08 14.14 6.68
N PRO A 51 -5.24 14.24 5.35
CA PRO A 51 -6.18 13.40 4.62
C PRO A 51 -5.81 11.92 4.71
N VAL A 52 -6.81 11.06 4.59
CA VAL A 52 -6.61 9.60 4.57
C VAL A 52 -5.87 9.19 3.31
N ASP A 53 -4.84 8.36 3.48
CA ASP A 53 -4.11 7.73 2.40
C ASP A 53 -4.05 6.21 2.58
N TRP A 54 -4.87 5.49 1.80
CA TRP A 54 -4.99 4.03 1.73
C TRP A 54 -3.90 3.34 0.90
N SER A 55 -2.97 4.09 0.30
CA SER A 55 -1.88 3.48 -0.44
C SER A 55 -0.77 2.99 0.49
N LEU A 56 -0.07 1.92 0.08
CA LEU A 56 1.05 1.35 0.83
C LEU A 56 2.31 2.14 0.53
N LYS A 57 3.10 2.45 1.56
CA LYS A 57 4.36 3.19 1.41
C LYS A 57 5.51 2.22 1.62
N THR A 58 6.59 2.43 0.89
CA THR A 58 7.82 1.62 0.98
C THR A 58 8.88 2.28 1.84
N ARG A 59 8.83 3.61 1.91
CA ARG A 59 9.73 4.44 2.71
C ARG A 59 9.05 5.74 3.12
N LEU A 60 9.31 6.18 4.34
CA LEU A 60 9.03 7.52 4.85
C LEU A 60 10.35 8.21 5.17
N LEU A 61 10.46 9.48 4.81
CA LEU A 61 11.60 10.33 5.16
C LEU A 61 11.09 11.56 5.88
N PHE A 62 11.19 11.57 7.21
CA PHE A 62 10.87 12.74 8.00
C PHE A 62 12.10 13.62 8.13
N THR A 63 11.90 14.94 8.12
CA THR A 63 12.93 15.93 8.38
C THR A 63 12.39 17.01 9.33
N SER A 64 13.23 17.47 10.26
CA SER A 64 12.89 18.54 11.18
C SER A 64 14.13 19.36 11.56
N SER A 65 13.90 20.54 12.12
CA SER A 65 14.93 21.34 12.79
C SER A 65 15.30 20.80 14.17
N GLN A 66 14.43 19.99 14.78
CA GLN A 66 14.70 19.30 16.05
C GLN A 66 15.23 17.89 15.80
N PRO A 67 16.09 17.36 16.69
CA PRO A 67 16.71 16.06 16.47
C PRO A 67 15.80 14.88 16.84
N PHE A 68 15.91 13.81 16.06
CA PHE A 68 15.20 12.54 16.30
C PHE A 68 15.92 11.61 17.30
N THR A 69 16.65 12.18 18.27
CA THR A 69 17.43 11.37 19.25
C THR A 69 16.58 10.41 20.07
N TRP A 70 15.28 10.66 20.18
CA TRP A 70 14.31 9.80 20.84
C TRP A 70 13.97 8.54 20.04
N ALA A 71 14.27 8.48 18.74
CA ALA A 71 14.09 7.31 17.90
C ALA A 71 15.33 6.38 17.88
N ASP A 72 16.48 6.86 18.38
CA ASP A 72 17.72 6.09 18.43
C ASP A 72 17.95 5.43 19.79
N HIS A 73 18.78 4.38 19.77
CA HIS A 73 19.30 3.66 20.94
C HIS A 73 18.19 3.40 21.97
N LEU A 74 17.15 2.68 21.55
CA LEU A 74 16.06 2.29 22.44
C LEU A 74 16.55 1.34 23.53
N LYS A 75 16.05 1.52 24.74
CA LYS A 75 16.34 0.61 25.83
C LYS A 75 15.54 -0.66 25.62
N ALA A 76 16.09 -1.81 26.00
CA ALA A 76 15.42 -3.11 25.90
C ALA A 76 14.02 -3.12 26.57
N GLN A 77 13.86 -2.39 27.68
CA GLN A 77 12.56 -2.24 28.35
C GLN A 77 11.53 -1.46 27.50
N GLU A 78 11.97 -0.41 26.79
CA GLU A 78 11.11 0.42 25.93
C GLU A 78 10.66 -0.38 24.69
N GLU A 79 11.57 -1.17 24.11
CA GLU A 79 11.27 -2.09 23.01
C GLU A 79 10.28 -3.18 23.44
N ALA A 80 10.55 -3.87 24.55
CA ALA A 80 9.65 -4.90 25.07
C ALA A 80 8.26 -4.34 25.39
N GLN A 81 8.19 -3.15 25.99
CA GLN A 81 6.92 -2.50 26.29
C GLN A 81 6.15 -2.11 25.02
N GLY A 82 6.82 -1.55 24.01
CA GLY A 82 6.19 -1.20 22.74
C GLY A 82 5.62 -2.41 22.00
N VAL A 83 6.32 -3.55 22.03
CA VAL A 83 5.82 -4.82 21.47
C VAL A 83 4.54 -5.27 22.17
N ILE A 84 4.52 -5.26 23.50
CA ILE A 84 3.34 -5.66 24.27
C ILE A 84 2.18 -4.68 24.06
N GLN A 85 2.46 -3.38 23.98
CA GLN A 85 1.45 -2.36 23.69
C GLN A 85 0.80 -2.57 22.32
N HIS A 86 1.58 -2.92 21.29
CA HIS A 86 1.03 -3.26 19.98
C HIS A 86 0.13 -4.49 20.02
N CYS A 87 0.61 -5.59 20.61
CA CYS A 87 -0.16 -6.83 20.70
C CYS A 87 -1.46 -6.67 21.50
N ARG A 88 -1.49 -5.76 22.48
CA ARG A 88 -2.67 -5.46 23.30
C ARG A 88 -3.50 -4.29 22.78
N ALA A 89 -3.10 -3.68 21.66
CA ALA A 89 -3.68 -2.44 21.15
C ALA A 89 -3.87 -1.38 22.24
N THR A 90 -2.86 -1.20 23.10
CA THR A 90 -2.92 -0.24 24.19
C THR A 90 -2.98 1.17 23.61
N GLU A 91 -3.99 1.93 24.03
CA GLU A 91 -4.11 3.33 23.66
C GLU A 91 -3.00 4.14 24.34
N VAL A 92 -2.26 4.91 23.53
CA VAL A 92 -1.22 5.80 24.03
C VAL A 92 -1.58 7.24 23.70
N THR A 93 -1.84 8.03 24.74
CA THR A 93 -2.08 9.46 24.63
C THR A 93 -0.82 10.23 25.03
N LEU A 94 -0.33 11.07 24.11
CA LEU A 94 0.81 11.96 24.36
C LEU A 94 0.34 13.41 24.51
N PRO A 95 1.07 14.25 25.27
CA PRO A 95 0.81 15.68 25.34
C PRO A 95 1.08 16.36 23.98
N GLN A 96 0.51 17.55 23.77
CA GLN A 96 0.63 18.30 22.52
C GLN A 96 2.06 18.70 22.16
N SER A 97 2.92 18.93 23.16
CA SER A 97 4.34 19.19 22.98
C SER A 97 5.11 18.54 24.13
N ILE A 98 6.19 17.83 23.79
CA ILE A 98 7.09 17.19 24.74
C ILE A 98 8.38 18.03 24.80
N GLN A 99 8.72 18.53 26.00
CA GLN A 99 9.91 19.38 26.18
C GLN A 99 11.23 18.62 25.94
N ASP A 100 11.34 17.38 26.46
CA ASP A 100 12.48 16.49 26.20
C ASP A 100 12.01 15.15 25.64
N PRO A 101 11.93 15.01 24.31
CA PRO A 101 11.52 13.77 23.66
C PRO A 101 12.40 12.56 24.03
N LYS A 102 13.68 12.77 24.34
CA LYS A 102 14.62 11.67 24.59
C LYS A 102 14.38 10.99 25.93
N LEU A 103 13.88 11.74 26.91
CA LEU A 103 13.59 11.23 28.25
C LEU A 103 12.15 10.68 28.40
N CYS A 104 11.27 10.96 27.43
CA CYS A 104 9.88 10.49 27.47
C CYS A 104 9.79 9.01 27.08
N THR A 105 9.59 8.15 28.09
CA THR A 105 9.43 6.71 27.91
C THR A 105 8.18 6.37 27.11
N GLU A 106 7.08 7.09 27.31
CA GLU A 106 5.80 6.86 26.64
C GLU A 106 5.92 7.07 25.13
N LEU A 107 6.58 8.15 24.70
CA LEU A 107 6.86 8.43 23.29
C LEU A 107 7.69 7.32 22.65
N ARG A 108 8.73 6.85 23.35
CA ARG A 108 9.67 5.85 22.85
C ARG A 108 9.00 4.47 22.73
N CYS A 109 8.17 4.08 23.69
CA CYS A 109 7.35 2.87 23.61
C CYS A 109 6.30 2.97 22.49
N ALA A 110 5.62 4.11 22.36
CA ALA A 110 4.62 4.34 21.31
C ALA A 110 5.23 4.34 19.89
N PHE A 111 6.48 4.80 19.78
CA PHE A 111 7.24 4.69 18.55
C PHE A 111 7.48 3.23 18.17
N GLN A 112 7.92 2.41 19.12
CA GLN A 112 8.11 0.97 18.91
C GLN A 112 6.79 0.28 18.53
N GLN A 113 5.69 0.61 19.20
CA GLN A 113 4.36 0.14 18.86
C GLN A 113 3.99 0.48 17.40
N SER A 114 4.26 1.70 16.96
CA SER A 114 3.90 2.19 15.61
C SER A 114 4.71 1.56 14.48
N LEU A 115 5.85 0.93 14.78
CA LEU A 115 6.70 0.25 13.80
C LEU A 115 6.26 -1.19 13.52
N ILE A 116 5.41 -1.77 14.35
CA ILE A 116 5.05 -3.19 14.26
C ILE A 116 3.93 -3.40 13.24
N TYR A 117 4.04 -4.47 12.46
CA TYR A 117 3.00 -4.93 11.55
C TYR A 117 2.97 -6.46 11.48
N TRP A 118 1.85 -7.01 10.99
CA TRP A 118 1.66 -8.46 10.84
C TRP A 118 1.74 -8.86 9.37
N LEU A 119 2.53 -9.91 9.08
CA LEU A 119 2.80 -10.36 7.73
C LEU A 119 2.74 -11.89 7.63
N HIS A 120 2.15 -12.40 6.55
CA HIS A 120 2.16 -13.84 6.23
C HIS A 120 2.16 -14.09 4.72
N PRO A 121 2.93 -15.07 4.20
CA PRO A 121 3.98 -15.81 4.91
C PRO A 121 5.19 -14.92 5.17
N ALA A 122 6.01 -15.25 6.16
CA ALA A 122 7.24 -14.52 6.47
C ALA A 122 8.46 -15.45 6.35
N PHE A 123 9.43 -15.04 5.55
CA PHE A 123 10.70 -15.75 5.40
C PHE A 123 11.85 -14.82 5.79
N SER A 124 12.66 -15.22 6.78
CA SER A 124 13.75 -14.38 7.29
C SER A 124 14.80 -14.01 6.24
N TRP A 125 14.96 -14.85 5.20
CA TRP A 125 15.94 -14.68 4.13
C TRP A 125 15.34 -14.07 2.85
N LEU A 126 14.01 -13.86 2.77
CA LEU A 126 13.33 -13.35 1.57
C LEU A 126 12.29 -12.27 1.91
N PRO A 127 12.53 -11.00 1.51
CA PRO A 127 11.52 -9.98 1.65
C PRO A 127 10.40 -10.20 0.63
N LEU A 128 9.17 -10.36 1.14
CA LEU A 128 7.99 -10.57 0.31
C LEU A 128 7.19 -9.30 0.03
N PHE A 129 7.69 -8.13 0.43
CA PHE A 129 7.11 -6.85 0.07
C PHE A 129 8.18 -5.86 -0.43
N PRO A 130 7.89 -5.07 -1.49
CA PRO A 130 6.73 -5.17 -2.39
C PRO A 130 6.82 -6.39 -3.32
N ARG A 131 5.68 -6.92 -3.77
CA ARG A 131 5.59 -8.05 -4.74
C ARG A 131 5.64 -7.57 -6.19
N ILE A 132 4.86 -6.56 -6.52
CA ILE A 132 4.93 -5.89 -7.84
C ILE A 132 6.24 -5.11 -7.91
N GLY A 133 7.09 -5.46 -8.88
CA GLY A 133 8.43 -4.89 -9.05
C GLY A 133 9.53 -5.54 -8.19
N ALA A 134 9.26 -6.69 -7.54
CA ALA A 134 10.23 -7.38 -6.70
C ALA A 134 11.40 -8.00 -7.46
N ASP A 135 11.27 -8.20 -8.78
CA ASP A 135 12.22 -8.98 -9.58
C ASP A 135 13.64 -8.42 -9.51
N ARG A 136 13.80 -7.09 -9.44
CA ARG A 136 15.12 -6.45 -9.26
C ARG A 136 15.79 -6.81 -7.93
N ARG A 137 15.03 -7.09 -6.88
CA ARG A 137 15.53 -7.43 -5.53
C ARG A 137 15.78 -8.92 -5.36
N MET A 138 15.13 -9.74 -6.19
CA MET A 138 15.17 -11.20 -6.11
C MET A 138 15.98 -11.84 -7.25
N ALA A 139 16.45 -11.06 -8.22
CA ALA A 139 17.27 -11.52 -9.33
C ALA A 139 18.59 -12.16 -8.85
N GLY A 140 18.99 -13.26 -9.52
CA GLY A 140 20.27 -13.94 -9.29
C GLY A 140 20.34 -14.87 -8.07
N LYS A 141 19.26 -14.97 -7.28
CA LYS A 141 19.17 -15.93 -6.17
C LYS A 141 18.61 -17.27 -6.67
N THR A 142 19.12 -18.37 -6.14
CA THR A 142 18.53 -19.69 -6.36
C THR A 142 17.15 -19.74 -5.69
N ASN A 143 16.16 -20.27 -6.41
CA ASN A 143 14.78 -20.36 -5.93
C ASN A 143 14.43 -21.84 -5.67
N PRO A 144 14.91 -22.46 -4.57
CA PRO A 144 14.65 -23.87 -4.30
C PRO A 144 13.15 -24.18 -4.20
N TRP A 145 12.32 -23.22 -3.80
CA TRP A 145 10.87 -23.39 -3.70
C TRP A 145 10.14 -23.48 -5.04
N SER A 146 10.72 -22.99 -6.15
CA SER A 146 10.02 -22.98 -7.44
C SER A 146 9.85 -24.38 -8.05
N TYR A 147 10.67 -25.35 -7.62
CA TYR A 147 10.68 -26.71 -8.16
C TYR A 147 9.99 -27.75 -7.27
N ASP A 148 9.67 -27.38 -6.02
CA ASP A 148 9.03 -28.29 -5.06
C ASP A 148 7.52 -28.03 -4.98
N GLU A 149 6.75 -28.80 -5.75
CA GLU A 149 5.29 -28.72 -5.78
C GLU A 149 4.66 -29.01 -4.41
N THR A 150 5.27 -29.88 -3.60
CA THR A 150 4.75 -30.24 -2.28
C THR A 150 4.89 -29.07 -1.30
N LEU A 151 6.03 -28.37 -1.34
CA LEU A 151 6.25 -27.16 -0.57
C LEU A 151 5.28 -26.05 -0.99
N GLN A 152 5.12 -25.83 -2.30
CA GLN A 152 4.19 -24.83 -2.82
C GLN A 152 2.75 -25.09 -2.37
N HIS A 153 2.30 -26.34 -2.45
CA HIS A 153 0.99 -26.75 -1.98
C HIS A 153 0.81 -26.51 -0.48
N ASN A 154 1.82 -26.86 0.34
CA ASN A 154 1.76 -26.64 1.78
C ASN A 154 1.71 -25.15 2.14
N LEU A 155 2.54 -24.32 1.47
CA LEU A 155 2.53 -22.86 1.65
C LEU A 155 1.18 -22.25 1.26
N MET A 156 0.59 -22.70 0.15
CA MET A 156 -0.71 -22.20 -0.29
C MET A 156 -1.85 -22.67 0.63
N SER A 157 -1.79 -23.89 1.14
CA SER A 157 -2.76 -24.42 2.11
C SER A 157 -2.73 -23.60 3.41
N ASP A 158 -1.54 -23.36 3.98
CA ASP A 158 -1.39 -22.55 5.19
C ASP A 158 -1.81 -21.08 4.97
N TRP A 159 -1.46 -20.52 3.82
CA TRP A 159 -1.91 -19.19 3.41
C TRP A 159 -3.43 -19.09 3.33
N SER A 160 -4.11 -20.11 2.77
CA SER A 160 -5.57 -20.12 2.64
C SER A 160 -6.29 -20.11 3.99
N VAL A 161 -5.74 -20.85 4.97
CA VAL A 161 -6.23 -20.84 6.35
C VAL A 161 -6.02 -19.47 7.01
N SER A 162 -4.85 -18.88 6.81
CA SER A 162 -4.50 -17.55 7.34
C SER A 162 -5.38 -16.45 6.74
N PHE A 163 -5.61 -16.49 5.41
CA PHE A 163 -6.46 -15.55 4.70
C PHE A 163 -7.92 -15.63 5.14
N THR A 164 -8.45 -16.86 5.29
CA THR A 164 -9.81 -17.08 5.82
C THR A 164 -9.94 -16.54 7.24
N SER A 165 -8.95 -16.78 8.10
CA SER A 165 -8.92 -16.23 9.46
C SER A 165 -8.96 -14.70 9.46
N LEU A 166 -8.18 -14.07 8.58
CA LEU A 166 -8.10 -12.61 8.48
C LEU A 166 -9.42 -12.00 7.96
N TYR A 167 -10.06 -12.65 6.99
CA TYR A 167 -11.39 -12.25 6.53
C TYR A 167 -12.46 -12.36 7.64
N ASN A 168 -12.39 -13.39 8.48
CA ASN A 168 -13.30 -13.52 9.63
C ASN A 168 -13.11 -12.39 10.66
N LEU A 169 -11.87 -11.96 10.89
CA LEU A 169 -11.59 -10.79 11.74
C LEU A 169 -12.16 -9.50 11.14
N LEU A 170 -12.06 -9.34 9.82
CA LEU A 170 -12.66 -8.21 9.10
C LEU A 170 -14.19 -8.22 9.23
N LYS A 171 -14.82 -9.37 9.02
CA LYS A 171 -16.27 -9.55 9.12
C LYS A 171 -16.80 -9.27 10.53
N THR A 172 -16.00 -9.57 11.55
CA THR A 172 -16.32 -9.31 12.97
C THR A 172 -15.87 -7.95 13.46
N ARG A 173 -15.35 -7.07 12.57
CA ARG A 173 -14.86 -5.72 12.90
C ARG A 173 -13.70 -5.67 13.91
N LEU A 174 -13.03 -6.81 14.12
CA LEU A 174 -11.81 -6.92 14.93
C LEU A 174 -10.54 -6.61 14.13
N CYS A 175 -10.64 -6.61 12.80
CA CYS A 175 -9.62 -6.09 11.90
C CYS A 175 -10.26 -4.97 11.06
N PRO A 176 -9.70 -3.75 11.06
CA PRO A 176 -10.26 -2.65 10.30
C PRO A 176 -10.01 -2.83 8.79
N PHE A 177 -8.80 -3.23 8.41
CA PHE A 177 -8.46 -3.44 7.01
C PHE A 177 -7.25 -4.36 6.89
N PHE A 178 -7.04 -4.93 5.71
CA PHE A 178 -5.81 -5.65 5.39
C PHE A 178 -5.55 -5.63 3.88
N TYR A 179 -4.30 -5.94 3.50
CA TYR A 179 -3.88 -6.02 2.11
C TYR A 179 -3.48 -7.44 1.72
N VAL A 180 -3.80 -7.81 0.49
CA VAL A 180 -3.30 -9.01 -0.19
C VAL A 180 -2.43 -8.57 -1.35
N CYS A 181 -1.13 -8.70 -1.21
CA CYS A 181 -0.14 -8.30 -2.22
C CYS A 181 0.23 -9.51 -3.07
N THR A 182 -0.20 -9.53 -4.33
CA THR A 182 0.21 -10.55 -5.31
C THR A 182 1.30 -9.99 -6.21
N TYR A 183 1.83 -10.82 -7.12
CA TYR A 183 2.85 -10.39 -8.08
C TYR A 183 2.29 -9.49 -9.21
N GLN A 184 0.96 -9.49 -9.45
CA GLN A 184 0.32 -8.71 -10.52
C GLN A 184 -0.58 -7.59 -10.00
N PHE A 185 -1.26 -7.84 -8.88
CA PHE A 185 -2.25 -6.93 -8.30
C PHE A 185 -2.22 -6.93 -6.79
N THR A 186 -2.75 -5.88 -6.18
CA THR A 186 -2.97 -5.79 -4.73
C THR A 186 -4.47 -5.69 -4.47
N VAL A 187 -4.93 -6.31 -3.39
CA VAL A 187 -6.30 -6.19 -2.90
C VAL A 187 -6.28 -5.48 -1.55
N LEU A 188 -7.12 -4.47 -1.37
CA LEU A 188 -7.39 -3.84 -0.08
C LEU A 188 -8.79 -4.23 0.38
N PHE A 189 -8.88 -4.95 1.48
CA PHE A 189 -10.15 -5.24 2.16
C PHE A 189 -10.34 -4.24 3.31
N ARG A 190 -11.54 -3.66 3.41
CA ARG A 190 -11.91 -2.71 4.49
C ARG A 190 -13.19 -3.18 5.16
N ALA A 191 -13.22 -3.08 6.48
CA ALA A 191 -14.40 -3.36 7.28
C ALA A 191 -15.50 -2.33 7.01
N ALA A 192 -16.74 -2.73 7.31
CA ALA A 192 -17.88 -1.84 7.38
C ALA A 192 -17.59 -0.66 8.32
N GLY A 193 -17.92 0.56 7.91
CA GLY A 193 -17.69 1.80 8.63
C GLY A 193 -16.46 2.60 8.19
N LEU A 194 -15.56 2.00 7.40
CA LEU A 194 -14.34 2.66 6.95
C LEU A 194 -14.48 3.29 5.56
N ALA A 195 -13.71 4.36 5.33
CA ALA A 195 -13.73 5.12 4.09
C ALA A 195 -15.16 5.57 3.67
N GLY A 196 -16.04 5.79 4.64
CA GLY A 196 -17.43 6.19 4.42
C GLY A 196 -18.38 5.11 3.91
N ASN A 197 -18.03 3.81 3.91
CA ASN A 197 -18.94 2.75 3.47
C ASN A 197 -19.56 2.00 4.66
N ASP A 198 -20.84 1.64 4.56
CA ASP A 198 -21.60 0.86 5.54
C ASP A 198 -21.35 -0.65 5.47
N VAL A 199 -20.87 -1.12 4.31
CA VAL A 199 -20.56 -2.53 4.05
C VAL A 199 -19.07 -2.78 3.92
N ILE A 200 -18.67 -4.05 4.02
CA ILE A 200 -17.32 -4.50 3.70
C ILE A 200 -17.03 -4.18 2.23
N THR A 201 -15.86 -3.61 1.96
CA THR A 201 -15.42 -3.28 0.60
C THR A 201 -14.08 -3.92 0.29
N ALA A 202 -13.90 -4.37 -0.95
CA ALA A 202 -12.64 -4.87 -1.47
C ALA A 202 -12.27 -4.11 -2.76
N LEU A 203 -11.09 -3.49 -2.76
CA LEU A 203 -10.52 -2.78 -3.90
C LEU A 203 -9.40 -3.61 -4.51
N VAL A 204 -9.44 -3.89 -5.81
CA VAL A 204 -8.40 -4.65 -6.52
C VAL A 204 -7.73 -3.74 -7.54
N SER A 205 -6.41 -3.61 -7.48
CA SER A 205 -5.63 -2.83 -8.45
C SER A 205 -4.18 -3.30 -8.59
N PRO A 206 -3.59 -3.25 -9.80
CA PRO A 206 -4.30 -3.10 -11.08
C PRO A 206 -5.06 -4.39 -11.44
N THR A 207 -6.07 -4.32 -12.31
CA THR A 207 -6.70 -5.53 -12.87
C THR A 207 -6.42 -5.68 -14.35
N THR A 208 -6.55 -6.91 -14.85
CA THR A 208 -6.54 -7.22 -16.28
C THR A 208 -7.91 -7.70 -16.74
N ARG A 209 -8.16 -7.65 -18.05
CA ARG A 209 -9.40 -8.18 -18.64
C ARG A 209 -9.64 -9.63 -18.21
N GLY A 210 -8.60 -10.47 -18.23
CA GLY A 210 -8.71 -11.87 -17.83
C GLY A 210 -9.15 -12.05 -16.38
N ILE A 211 -8.62 -11.23 -15.45
CA ILE A 211 -9.06 -11.25 -14.03
C ILE A 211 -10.52 -10.81 -13.91
N ARG A 212 -10.90 -9.73 -14.62
CA ARG A 212 -12.28 -9.20 -14.61
C ARG A 212 -13.29 -10.18 -15.19
N GLU A 213 -12.95 -10.89 -16.27
CA GLU A 213 -13.78 -11.94 -16.85
C GLU A 213 -13.89 -13.16 -15.93
N ALA A 214 -12.77 -13.58 -15.32
CA ALA A 214 -12.79 -14.67 -14.34
C ALA A 214 -13.68 -14.34 -13.13
N MET A 215 -13.62 -13.10 -12.62
CA MET A 215 -14.52 -12.64 -11.56
C MET A 215 -16.00 -12.70 -11.97
N LYS A 216 -16.33 -12.25 -13.20
CA LYS A 216 -17.70 -12.32 -13.72
C LYS A 216 -18.19 -13.76 -13.88
N ASN A 217 -17.33 -14.67 -14.33
CA ASN A 217 -17.67 -16.08 -14.51
C ASN A 217 -17.98 -16.79 -13.18
N GLU A 218 -17.33 -16.37 -12.09
CA GLU A 218 -17.59 -16.84 -10.72
C GLU A 218 -18.79 -16.13 -10.07
N GLY A 219 -19.49 -15.26 -10.79
CA GLY A 219 -20.66 -14.52 -10.29
C GLY A 219 -20.32 -13.38 -9.34
N ILE A 220 -19.08 -12.86 -9.36
CA ILE A 220 -18.69 -11.71 -8.55
C ILE A 220 -19.15 -10.44 -9.24
N GLU A 221 -20.12 -9.76 -8.65
CA GLU A 221 -20.51 -8.42 -9.08
C GLU A 221 -19.50 -7.38 -8.58
N PHE A 222 -19.05 -6.53 -9.50
CA PHE A 222 -18.11 -5.46 -9.19
C PHE A 222 -18.42 -4.21 -10.00
N SER A 223 -17.94 -3.07 -9.48
CA SER A 223 -18.01 -1.77 -10.13
C SER A 223 -16.61 -1.28 -10.53
N LEU A 224 -16.55 -0.45 -11.59
CA LEU A 224 -15.33 0.21 -12.05
C LEU A 224 -15.44 1.71 -11.73
N PRO A 225 -15.11 2.15 -10.51
CA PRO A 225 -15.44 3.48 -9.99
C PRO A 225 -14.79 4.64 -10.75
N LEU A 226 -13.70 4.40 -11.47
CA LEU A 226 -13.00 5.43 -12.26
C LEU A 226 -13.54 5.56 -13.68
N ILE A 227 -14.44 4.68 -14.10
CA ILE A 227 -15.10 4.71 -15.39
C ILE A 227 -16.51 5.24 -15.14
N LYS A 228 -16.83 6.41 -15.71
CA LYS A 228 -18.20 6.91 -15.69
C LYS A 228 -19.04 5.97 -16.57
N GLU A 229 -19.88 5.16 -15.94
CA GLU A 229 -20.94 4.46 -16.67
C GLU A 229 -21.95 5.50 -17.15
N ASN A 230 -21.87 5.89 -18.43
CA ASN A 230 -22.88 6.72 -19.11
C ASN A 230 -24.26 6.02 -19.26
N CYS A 231 -24.64 5.10 -18.38
CA CYS A 231 -25.74 4.15 -18.62
C CYS A 231 -27.02 4.37 -17.77
N HIS A 232 -27.03 5.28 -16.78
CA HIS A 232 -28.18 5.36 -15.85
C HIS A 232 -29.13 6.56 -15.98
N GLU A 233 -28.96 7.47 -16.95
CA GLU A 233 -29.89 8.62 -17.12
C GLU A 233 -30.85 8.55 -18.33
N LYS A 234 -30.78 7.52 -19.19
CA LYS A 234 -31.69 7.40 -20.36
C LYS A 234 -32.93 6.51 -20.15
N LYS A 235 -33.40 6.31 -18.91
CA LYS A 235 -34.61 5.50 -18.64
C LYS A 235 -35.75 6.21 -17.89
N LYS A 236 -35.74 7.53 -17.75
CA LYS A 236 -36.89 8.28 -17.18
C LYS A 236 -37.39 9.47 -18.00
N ALA A 237 -37.06 9.55 -19.29
CA ALA A 237 -37.68 10.52 -20.21
C ALA A 237 -37.95 9.88 -21.57
N SER A 238 -39.03 9.09 -21.62
CA SER A 238 -39.62 8.60 -22.86
C SER A 238 -41.12 8.76 -22.74
N GLU A 239 -41.58 10.01 -22.83
CA GLU A 239 -42.90 10.39 -23.33
C GLU A 239 -42.95 11.92 -23.44
N THR A 240 -42.49 12.45 -24.58
CA THR A 240 -43.16 13.48 -25.42
C THR A 240 -42.17 14.24 -26.34
N SER A 241 -42.55 14.28 -27.62
CA SER A 241 -42.22 15.25 -28.69
C SER A 241 -40.76 15.51 -29.14
N LEU A 242 -40.46 14.98 -30.33
CA LEU A 242 -39.93 15.65 -31.54
C LEU A 242 -38.97 16.87 -31.38
N GLY A 243 -37.74 16.73 -31.94
CA GLY A 243 -36.96 17.85 -32.46
C GLY A 243 -35.44 17.77 -32.28
N HIS A 244 -34.72 17.44 -33.36
CA HIS A 244 -33.37 17.89 -33.78
C HIS A 244 -32.43 18.60 -32.76
N GLU A 245 -31.27 18.00 -32.46
CA GLU A 245 -29.92 18.39 -32.94
C GLU A 245 -28.83 17.66 -32.11
N GLU A 246 -28.03 16.83 -32.79
CA GLU A 246 -26.89 16.12 -32.23
C GLU A 246 -25.69 17.08 -32.14
N GLN A 247 -25.25 17.39 -30.92
CA GLN A 247 -23.95 18.00 -30.69
C GLN A 247 -22.92 16.87 -30.58
N ALA A 248 -22.30 16.57 -31.71
CA ALA A 248 -21.19 15.63 -31.83
C ALA A 248 -19.99 16.14 -31.02
N VAL A 249 -19.45 15.27 -30.15
CA VAL A 249 -18.09 15.39 -29.64
C VAL A 249 -17.17 15.04 -30.82
N SER A 250 -16.32 15.99 -31.20
CA SER A 250 -15.33 15.85 -32.26
C SER A 250 -14.20 14.92 -31.81
N ASP A 251 -14.16 13.70 -32.34
CA ASP A 251 -12.95 12.88 -32.38
C ASP A 251 -12.19 13.24 -33.66
N GLU A 252 -11.20 14.13 -33.55
CA GLU A 252 -10.33 14.58 -34.67
C GLU A 252 -9.37 13.47 -35.16
N ASP A 253 -9.32 12.30 -34.50
CA ASP A 253 -8.44 11.17 -34.86
C ASP A 253 -9.10 10.14 -35.80
N GLU A 254 -10.39 10.29 -36.15
CA GLU A 254 -11.09 9.31 -37.01
C GLU A 254 -10.92 9.55 -38.53
N GLU A 255 -10.54 10.74 -38.99
CA GLU A 255 -10.41 10.97 -40.45
C GLU A 255 -9.20 10.25 -41.08
N GLU A 256 -8.12 9.99 -40.33
CA GLU A 256 -6.90 9.43 -40.90
C GLU A 256 -6.96 7.90 -41.07
N SER A 257 -7.76 7.19 -40.26
CA SER A 257 -7.78 5.72 -40.24
C SER A 257 -8.60 5.04 -41.35
N PHE A 258 -9.41 5.80 -42.10
CA PHE A 258 -10.28 5.28 -43.17
C PHE A 258 -9.83 5.67 -44.59
N SER A 259 -8.79 6.48 -44.75
CA SER A 259 -8.27 6.94 -46.05
C SER A 259 -7.83 5.80 -46.98
N TRP A 260 -7.23 4.73 -46.44
CA TRP A 260 -6.82 3.56 -47.24
C TRP A 260 -8.00 2.73 -47.78
N LEU A 261 -9.16 2.73 -47.08
CA LEU A 261 -10.37 2.03 -47.53
C LEU A 261 -11.03 2.74 -48.71
N GLU A 262 -10.85 4.05 -48.78
CA GLU A 262 -11.25 4.91 -49.89
C GLU A 262 -10.38 4.65 -51.13
N GLU A 263 -9.06 4.51 -50.93
CA GLU A 263 -8.10 4.19 -51.99
C GLU A 263 -8.31 2.79 -52.59
N MET A 264 -8.85 1.83 -51.81
CA MET A 264 -9.16 0.48 -52.26
C MET A 264 -10.57 0.28 -52.84
N GLY A 265 -11.42 1.31 -52.86
CA GLY A 265 -12.76 1.25 -53.50
C GLY A 265 -13.77 0.29 -52.83
N VAL A 266 -13.61 0.00 -51.53
CA VAL A 266 -14.43 -1.01 -50.81
C VAL A 266 -15.57 -0.39 -49.98
N GLN A 267 -15.74 0.93 -50.03
CA GLN A 267 -16.72 1.72 -49.27
C GLN A 267 -18.16 1.16 -49.38
N ASP A 268 -18.62 0.78 -50.58
CA ASP A 268 -20.00 0.35 -50.83
C ASP A 268 -20.34 -1.09 -50.38
N ARG A 269 -19.37 -1.87 -49.90
CA ARG A 269 -19.60 -3.28 -49.45
C ARG A 269 -19.58 -3.45 -47.94
N ILE A 270 -19.15 -2.44 -47.18
CA ILE A 270 -19.11 -2.50 -45.73
C ILE A 270 -20.41 -1.87 -45.23
N LYS A 271 -21.44 -2.72 -45.02
CA LYS A 271 -22.63 -2.32 -44.26
C LYS A 271 -22.17 -1.70 -42.94
N LYS A 272 -22.85 -0.59 -42.56
CA LYS A 272 -22.68 0.17 -41.31
C LYS A 272 -22.29 -0.72 -40.12
N PRO A 273 -21.49 -0.23 -39.16
CA PRO A 273 -20.72 -1.06 -38.25
C PRO A 273 -21.64 -2.03 -37.49
N ASP A 274 -21.63 -3.30 -37.93
CA ASP A 274 -22.34 -4.39 -37.28
C ASP A 274 -21.79 -4.55 -35.86
N VAL A 275 -22.63 -5.01 -34.94
CA VAL A 275 -22.39 -5.28 -33.51
C VAL A 275 -20.98 -5.81 -33.16
N LEU A 276 -20.33 -6.52 -34.10
CA LEU A 276 -18.95 -7.00 -34.02
C LEU A 276 -17.91 -5.87 -33.89
N SER A 277 -18.05 -4.77 -34.63
CA SER A 277 -17.16 -3.61 -34.56
C SER A 277 -17.27 -2.89 -33.21
N ILE A 278 -18.49 -2.77 -32.67
CA ILE A 278 -18.76 -2.20 -31.35
C ILE A 278 -18.20 -3.11 -30.24
N LYS A 279 -18.34 -4.42 -30.39
CA LYS A 279 -17.71 -5.41 -29.49
C LYS A 279 -16.18 -5.31 -29.54
N LEU A 280 -15.58 -5.24 -30.72
CA LEU A 280 -14.13 -5.07 -30.90
C LEU A 280 -13.63 -3.75 -30.31
N ARG A 281 -14.38 -2.64 -30.46
CA ARG A 281 -14.05 -1.35 -29.84
C ARG A 281 -14.13 -1.41 -28.31
N LYS A 282 -15.16 -2.06 -27.76
CA LYS A 282 -15.32 -2.29 -26.33
C LYS A 282 -14.20 -3.18 -25.77
N GLU A 283 -13.86 -4.26 -26.47
CA GLU A 283 -12.75 -5.15 -26.11
C GLU A 283 -11.41 -4.42 -26.18
N LYS A 284 -11.17 -3.59 -27.20
CA LYS A 284 -9.96 -2.77 -27.31
C LYS A 284 -9.84 -1.79 -26.15
N HIS A 285 -10.94 -1.14 -25.76
CA HIS A 285 -10.95 -0.24 -24.61
C HIS A 285 -10.72 -0.98 -23.28
N GLU A 286 -11.36 -2.13 -23.08
CA GLU A 286 -11.15 -2.97 -21.90
C GLU A 286 -9.70 -3.45 -21.77
N VAL A 287 -9.04 -3.80 -22.87
CA VAL A 287 -7.62 -4.21 -22.88
C VAL A 287 -6.69 -3.01 -22.70
N GLN A 288 -7.01 -1.84 -23.26
CA GLN A 288 -6.20 -0.62 -23.09
C GLN A 288 -6.15 -0.11 -21.65
N MET A 289 -7.16 -0.44 -20.85
CA MET A 289 -7.22 -0.09 -19.42
C MET A 289 -6.37 -1.01 -18.55
N ASP A 290 -5.93 -2.17 -19.06
CA ASP A 290 -5.18 -3.13 -18.25
C ASP A 290 -3.91 -2.51 -17.69
N HIS A 291 -3.62 -2.82 -16.42
CA HIS A 291 -2.48 -2.27 -15.68
C HIS A 291 -2.49 -0.76 -15.43
N ARG A 292 -3.56 -0.04 -15.82
CA ARG A 292 -3.74 1.37 -15.51
C ARG A 292 -4.57 1.58 -14.23
N PRO A 293 -4.46 2.73 -13.55
CA PRO A 293 -5.29 3.01 -12.37
C PRO A 293 -6.79 2.90 -12.67
N GLU A 294 -7.24 3.20 -13.89
CA GLU A 294 -8.64 3.05 -14.32
C GLU A 294 -9.17 1.62 -14.22
N SER A 295 -8.29 0.61 -14.20
CA SER A 295 -8.66 -0.80 -14.03
C SER A 295 -9.06 -1.19 -12.60
N VAL A 296 -9.09 -0.25 -11.65
CA VAL A 296 -9.47 -0.53 -10.27
C VAL A 296 -10.89 -1.10 -10.21
N VAL A 297 -11.02 -2.21 -9.50
CA VAL A 297 -12.29 -2.92 -9.30
C VAL A 297 -12.72 -2.74 -7.85
N LEU A 298 -13.98 -2.36 -7.64
CA LEU A 298 -14.60 -2.27 -6.33
C LEU A 298 -15.69 -3.34 -6.18
N VAL A 299 -15.50 -4.21 -5.20
CA VAL A 299 -16.45 -5.23 -4.76
C VAL A 299 -17.04 -4.81 -3.40
N LYS A 300 -18.36 -4.85 -3.25
CA LYS A 300 -19.08 -4.47 -2.03
C LYS A 300 -19.87 -5.64 -1.44
N GLY A 301 -20.04 -5.63 -0.11
CA GLY A 301 -20.99 -6.49 0.60
C GLY A 301 -20.70 -7.98 0.49
N LEU A 302 -21.73 -8.81 0.29
CA LEU A 302 -21.60 -10.28 0.27
C LEU A 302 -20.65 -10.80 -0.82
N ASN A 303 -20.47 -10.04 -1.91
CA ASN A 303 -19.57 -10.39 -3.00
C ASN A 303 -18.09 -10.42 -2.56
N THR A 304 -17.72 -9.78 -1.45
CA THR A 304 -16.35 -9.86 -0.91
C THR A 304 -16.01 -11.26 -0.39
N PHE A 305 -17.00 -12.03 0.05
CA PHE A 305 -16.81 -13.43 0.44
C PHE A 305 -16.64 -14.33 -0.79
N THR A 306 -17.39 -14.08 -1.86
CA THR A 306 -17.19 -14.77 -3.14
C THR A 306 -15.80 -14.45 -3.71
N LEU A 307 -15.34 -13.19 -3.58
CA LEU A 307 -13.98 -12.78 -3.95
C LEU A 307 -12.90 -13.51 -3.12
N LEU A 308 -13.09 -13.67 -1.80
CA LEU A 308 -12.22 -14.49 -0.95
C LEU A 308 -12.06 -15.90 -1.52
N ASN A 309 -13.18 -16.58 -1.80
CA ASN A 309 -13.18 -17.94 -2.33
C ASN A 309 -12.54 -18.01 -3.73
N PHE A 310 -12.81 -17.02 -4.59
CA PHE A 310 -12.16 -16.92 -5.89
C PHE A 310 -10.64 -16.80 -5.74
N LEU A 311 -10.15 -15.91 -4.87
CA LEU A 311 -8.72 -15.72 -4.66
C LEU A 311 -8.05 -16.99 -4.12
N ILE A 312 -8.68 -17.70 -3.18
CA ILE A 312 -8.16 -18.97 -2.64
C ILE A 312 -8.03 -20.05 -3.73
N ASN A 313 -9.01 -20.14 -4.63
CA ASN A 313 -9.06 -21.18 -5.65
C ASN A 313 -8.37 -20.78 -6.97
N SER A 314 -7.97 -19.52 -7.12
CA SER A 314 -7.44 -18.99 -8.36
C SER A 314 -5.98 -19.37 -8.59
N LYS A 315 -5.74 -20.14 -9.65
CA LYS A 315 -4.38 -20.50 -10.09
C LYS A 315 -3.55 -19.30 -10.58
N SER A 316 -4.20 -18.22 -11.02
CA SER A 316 -3.51 -17.00 -11.48
C SER A 316 -2.99 -16.12 -10.34
N LEU A 317 -3.26 -16.48 -9.08
CA LEU A 317 -2.80 -15.74 -7.92
C LEU A 317 -1.29 -15.90 -7.67
N ILE A 318 -0.74 -17.05 -8.07
CA ILE A 318 0.66 -17.43 -7.87
C ILE A 318 1.40 -17.27 -9.20
N ALA A 319 2.61 -16.70 -9.14
CA ALA A 319 3.46 -16.62 -10.32
C ALA A 319 3.84 -18.03 -10.78
N THR A 320 3.69 -18.31 -12.07
CA THR A 320 4.08 -19.59 -12.67
C THR A 320 5.58 -19.67 -12.99
N SER A 321 6.22 -18.51 -13.16
CA SER A 321 7.63 -18.40 -13.50
C SER A 321 8.26 -17.16 -12.86
N GLY A 322 9.60 -17.10 -12.89
CA GLY A 322 10.36 -15.99 -12.32
C GLY A 322 10.68 -16.18 -10.83
N PRO A 323 11.26 -15.15 -10.19
CA PRO A 323 11.76 -15.28 -8.83
C PRO A 323 10.67 -15.48 -7.78
N GLN A 324 9.43 -15.08 -8.09
CA GLN A 324 8.29 -15.23 -7.19
C GLN A 324 7.49 -16.52 -7.42
N ALA A 325 7.97 -17.40 -8.32
CA ALA A 325 7.25 -18.59 -8.72
C ALA A 325 6.93 -19.50 -7.52
N GLY A 326 5.70 -19.99 -7.44
CA GLY A 326 5.26 -20.89 -6.38
C GLY A 326 5.04 -20.26 -5.00
N LEU A 327 5.29 -18.96 -4.83
CA LEU A 327 5.07 -18.26 -3.55
C LEU A 327 3.64 -17.72 -3.46
N PRO A 328 2.90 -17.99 -2.37
CA PRO A 328 1.58 -17.41 -2.18
C PRO A 328 1.67 -15.88 -1.98
N PRO A 329 0.57 -15.14 -2.15
CA PRO A 329 0.52 -13.71 -1.88
C PRO A 329 0.90 -13.34 -0.45
N THR A 330 1.33 -12.10 -0.28
CA THR A 330 1.65 -11.56 1.04
C THR A 330 0.44 -10.88 1.64
N LEU A 331 0.00 -11.37 2.80
CA LEU A 331 -1.00 -10.74 3.65
C LEU A 331 -0.32 -9.71 4.54
N LEU A 332 -0.87 -8.50 4.59
CA LEU A 332 -0.44 -7.43 5.50
C LEU A 332 -1.63 -6.94 6.32
N SER A 333 -1.46 -6.89 7.64
CA SER A 333 -2.53 -6.49 8.56
C SER A 333 -1.99 -5.62 9.71
N PRO A 334 -2.77 -4.63 10.20
CA PRO A 334 -2.48 -3.92 11.44
C PRO A 334 -2.59 -4.84 12.67
N VAL A 335 -3.47 -5.85 12.62
CA VAL A 335 -3.78 -6.75 13.74
C VAL A 335 -3.27 -8.17 13.52
N ALA A 336 -3.06 -8.88 14.62
CA ALA A 336 -2.64 -10.28 14.59
C ALA A 336 -3.72 -11.18 13.99
N PHE A 337 -3.29 -12.20 13.24
CA PHE A 337 -4.17 -13.22 12.68
C PHE A 337 -3.47 -14.57 12.66
N ARG A 338 -4.22 -15.65 12.44
CA ARG A 338 -3.67 -17.00 12.41
C ARG A 338 -2.56 -17.12 11.34
N GLY A 339 -1.41 -17.69 11.72
CA GLY A 339 -0.26 -17.85 10.82
C GLY A 339 0.59 -16.58 10.64
N ALA A 340 0.13 -15.42 11.15
CA ALA A 340 0.87 -14.18 11.00
C ALA A 340 2.16 -14.17 11.82
N THR A 341 3.21 -13.62 11.22
CA THR A 341 4.46 -13.33 11.90
C THR A 341 4.55 -11.83 12.15
N MET A 342 4.86 -11.46 13.39
CA MET A 342 5.14 -10.08 13.76
C MET A 342 6.44 -9.63 13.10
N GLN A 343 6.41 -8.47 12.46
CA GLN A 343 7.57 -7.84 11.81
C GLN A 343 7.65 -6.37 12.24
N MET A 344 8.82 -5.77 12.06
CA MET A 344 9.06 -4.37 12.44
C MET A 344 9.60 -3.58 11.26
N LEU A 345 9.08 -2.38 11.08
CA LEU A 345 9.60 -1.40 10.15
C LEU A 345 11.02 -0.99 10.59
N LYS A 346 11.91 -0.83 9.61
CA LYS A 346 13.30 -0.43 9.88
C LYS A 346 13.37 1.08 10.00
N ALA A 347 13.64 1.57 11.20
CA ALA A 347 13.86 2.99 11.46
C ALA A 347 15.36 3.31 11.57
N ARG A 348 15.78 4.44 11.01
CA ARG A 348 17.13 4.98 11.10
C ARG A 348 17.06 6.49 11.19
N SER A 349 17.66 7.07 12.23
CA SER A 349 17.89 8.52 12.27
C SER A 349 19.24 8.88 11.63
N VAL A 350 19.30 10.02 10.97
CA VAL A 350 20.53 10.59 10.40
C VAL A 350 20.53 12.10 10.64
N ASN A 351 21.69 12.64 10.99
CA ASN A 351 21.87 14.08 11.15
C ASN A 351 22.53 14.65 9.89
N VAL A 352 21.84 15.53 9.17
CA VAL A 352 22.34 16.16 7.94
C VAL A 352 22.58 17.64 8.19
N LYS A 353 23.70 18.18 7.75
CA LYS A 353 23.94 19.63 7.78
C LYS A 353 23.67 20.20 6.39
N THR A 354 22.60 20.97 6.24
CA THR A 354 22.22 21.56 4.96
C THR A 354 22.78 22.98 4.87
N GLN A 355 23.50 23.28 3.79
CA GLN A 355 24.07 24.61 3.54
C GLN A 355 22.98 25.51 2.94
N ALA A 356 22.50 26.49 3.72
CA ALA A 356 21.56 27.50 3.25
C ALA A 356 22.30 28.81 2.92
N LEU A 357 21.65 29.70 2.17
CA LEU A 357 22.18 31.02 1.77
C LEU A 357 22.68 31.89 2.94
N SER A 358 22.20 31.63 4.17
CA SER A 358 22.54 32.36 5.39
C SER A 358 23.36 31.54 6.42
N GLY A 359 23.95 30.41 6.02
CA GLY A 359 24.78 29.55 6.89
C GLY A 359 24.37 28.07 6.90
N TYR A 360 25.10 27.24 7.64
CA TYR A 360 24.75 25.84 7.88
C TYR A 360 23.53 25.77 8.82
N LYS A 361 22.45 25.13 8.37
CA LYS A 361 21.34 24.74 9.24
C LYS A 361 21.41 23.24 9.46
N ASP A 362 21.41 22.84 10.73
CA ASP A 362 21.28 21.43 11.07
C ASP A 362 19.86 20.97 10.73
N GLN A 363 19.75 19.93 9.91
CA GLN A 363 18.51 19.31 9.49
C GLN A 363 18.57 17.83 9.86
N PHE A 364 17.71 17.44 10.79
CA PHE A 364 17.66 16.07 11.26
C PHE A 364 16.71 15.29 10.38
N SER A 365 17.03 14.03 10.10
CA SER A 365 16.19 13.14 9.30
C SER A 365 15.94 11.81 9.99
N LEU A 366 14.75 11.25 9.77
CA LEU A 366 14.33 9.94 10.25
C LEU A 366 13.76 9.17 9.06
N GLU A 367 14.49 8.14 8.63
CA GLU A 367 14.11 7.24 7.54
C GLU A 367 13.45 6.00 8.11
N ILE A 368 12.27 5.64 7.60
CA ILE A 368 11.53 4.45 8.01
C ILE A 368 11.17 3.65 6.78
N THR A 369 11.62 2.40 6.73
CA THR A 369 11.54 1.53 5.54
C THR A 369 10.81 0.24 5.85
N GLY A 370 9.93 -0.16 4.93
CA GLY A 370 9.12 -1.38 5.03
C GLY A 370 7.71 -1.17 4.47
N PRO A 371 6.79 -2.14 4.64
CA PRO A 371 5.38 -1.98 4.28
C PRO A 371 4.67 -1.04 5.26
N VAL A 372 4.74 0.26 4.99
CA VAL A 372 4.07 1.26 5.81
C VAL A 372 2.61 1.34 5.39
N MET A 373 1.73 0.95 6.31
CA MET A 373 0.27 0.99 6.14
C MET A 373 -0.31 2.34 6.59
N PRO A 374 -1.57 2.65 6.21
CA PRO A 374 -2.22 3.92 6.54
C PRO A 374 -2.21 4.25 8.04
N HIS A 375 -2.53 3.25 8.87
CA HIS A 375 -2.56 3.42 10.33
C HIS A 375 -1.18 3.78 10.90
N SER A 376 -0.10 3.16 10.40
CA SER A 376 1.27 3.42 10.86
C SER A 376 1.67 4.85 10.50
N LEU A 377 1.39 5.30 9.27
CA LEU A 377 1.67 6.67 8.84
C LEU A 377 0.98 7.70 9.75
N HIS A 378 -0.31 7.50 10.06
CA HIS A 378 -1.02 8.39 10.95
C HIS A 378 -0.46 8.36 12.38
N SER A 379 -0.24 7.18 12.95
CA SER A 379 0.36 7.06 14.29
C SER A 379 1.70 7.78 14.35
N MET A 380 2.57 7.61 13.35
CA MET A 380 3.89 8.26 13.30
C MET A 380 3.77 9.78 13.19
N THR A 381 2.86 10.29 12.38
CA THR A 381 2.62 11.75 12.29
C THR A 381 2.06 12.32 13.59
N MET A 382 1.26 11.58 14.35
CA MET A 382 0.83 11.98 15.70
C MET A 382 1.99 12.01 16.71
N LEU A 383 2.90 11.02 16.68
CA LEU A 383 4.10 11.00 17.52
C LEU A 383 5.01 12.19 17.18
N LEU A 384 5.22 12.47 15.90
CA LEU A 384 6.03 13.58 15.41
C LEU A 384 5.43 14.95 15.73
N ARG A 385 4.10 15.08 15.65
CA ARG A 385 3.39 16.28 16.08
C ARG A 385 3.75 16.65 17.52
N SER A 386 3.85 15.65 18.39
CA SER A 386 4.15 15.82 19.82
C SER A 386 5.64 16.02 20.08
N SER A 387 6.51 15.27 19.39
CA SER A 387 7.96 15.28 19.63
C SER A 387 8.71 16.40 18.92
N GLN A 388 8.18 16.94 17.82
CA GLN A 388 8.80 18.00 17.02
C GLN A 388 8.06 19.35 17.19
N SER A 389 7.27 19.50 18.26
CA SER A 389 6.53 20.73 18.58
C SER A 389 5.68 21.27 17.41
N GLY A 390 5.03 20.38 16.66
CA GLY A 390 4.18 20.76 15.55
C GLY A 390 4.93 21.24 14.28
N SER A 391 6.22 20.95 14.13
CA SER A 391 7.02 21.36 12.97
C SER A 391 7.88 20.22 12.39
N PHE A 392 7.47 19.67 11.26
CA PHE A 392 8.25 18.67 10.51
C PHE A 392 7.81 18.60 9.05
N SER A 393 8.68 18.10 8.17
CA SER A 393 8.31 17.72 6.81
C SER A 393 8.53 16.23 6.57
N ALA A 394 7.74 15.63 5.68
CA ALA A 394 7.75 14.21 5.39
C ALA A 394 7.71 13.98 3.88
N GLY A 395 8.72 13.30 3.35
CA GLY A 395 8.70 12.69 2.02
C GLY A 395 8.15 11.27 2.09
N LEU A 396 7.12 10.99 1.30
CA LEU A 396 6.40 9.72 1.31
C LEU A 396 6.63 8.98 -0.01
N TYR A 397 7.24 7.80 0.06
CA TYR A 397 7.53 6.98 -1.12
C TYR A 397 6.49 5.87 -1.25
N THR A 398 5.44 6.16 -2.00
CA THR A 398 4.31 5.25 -2.25
C THR A 398 4.70 4.07 -3.14
N HIS A 399 4.13 2.91 -2.89
CA HIS A 399 4.06 1.81 -3.84
C HIS A 399 2.98 2.13 -4.88
N GLU A 400 3.41 2.67 -6.03
CA GLU A 400 2.55 3.26 -7.07
C GLU A 400 1.30 2.45 -7.44
N PRO A 401 1.33 1.10 -7.57
CA PRO A 401 0.13 0.31 -7.88
C PRO A 401 -1.03 0.46 -6.89
N THR A 402 -0.73 0.88 -5.66
CA THR A 402 -1.70 1.05 -4.57
C THR A 402 -2.18 2.50 -4.40
N ALA A 403 -1.65 3.46 -5.17
CA ALA A 403 -2.05 4.87 -5.08
C ALA A 403 -3.56 5.07 -5.33
N VAL A 404 -4.13 4.26 -6.22
CA VAL A 404 -5.55 4.31 -6.60
C VAL A 404 -6.51 3.84 -5.50
N PHE A 405 -6.02 3.29 -4.39
CA PHE A 405 -6.91 2.91 -3.27
C PHE A 405 -7.53 4.11 -2.54
N ASN A 406 -7.12 5.32 -2.89
CA ASN A 406 -7.67 6.58 -2.39
C ASN A 406 -8.92 7.09 -3.12
N ILE A 407 -9.47 6.27 -4.02
CA ILE A 407 -10.72 6.63 -4.69
C ILE A 407 -11.88 6.72 -3.70
N CYS A 408 -12.73 7.71 -3.89
CA CYS A 408 -13.99 7.83 -3.17
C CYS A 408 -15.05 7.04 -3.94
N PRO A 409 -15.55 5.91 -3.42
CA PRO A 409 -16.67 5.23 -4.03
C PRO A 409 -17.95 6.09 -3.90
N PRO A 410 -18.94 5.91 -4.80
CA PRO A 410 -20.23 6.59 -4.66
C PRO A 410 -20.84 6.26 -3.29
N MET A 411 -21.25 7.32 -2.59
CA MET A 411 -21.93 7.25 -1.30
C MET A 411 -23.40 6.93 -1.53
N ASP A 412 -23.87 5.82 -0.97
CA ASP A 412 -25.27 5.42 -1.06
C ASP A 412 -26.09 5.98 0.14
N GLU A 413 -25.49 6.11 1.34
CA GLU A 413 -26.17 6.65 2.55
C GLU A 413 -25.21 7.40 3.51
N VAL A 414 -25.75 8.31 4.32
CA VAL A 414 -24.99 9.03 5.37
C VAL A 414 -24.85 8.12 6.58
N LEU A 415 -23.62 7.71 6.88
CA LEU A 415 -23.30 6.88 8.03
C LEU A 415 -23.41 7.63 9.36
N ASP A 416 -24.00 6.96 10.36
CA ASP A 416 -23.86 7.36 11.76
C ASP A 416 -22.44 7.03 12.25
N LYS A 417 -21.65 8.08 12.44
CA LYS A 417 -20.24 7.96 12.83
C LYS A 417 -20.07 7.40 14.24
N GLU A 418 -21.00 7.65 15.15
CA GLU A 418 -20.88 7.26 16.56
C GLU A 418 -21.06 5.74 16.70
N ALA A 419 -22.08 5.17 16.06
CA ALA A 419 -22.31 3.73 16.02
C ALA A 419 -21.15 2.95 15.38
N VAL A 420 -20.60 3.47 14.28
CA VAL A 420 -19.43 2.88 13.61
C VAL A 420 -18.20 2.86 14.53
N HIS A 421 -18.01 3.92 15.31
CA HIS A 421 -16.91 4.02 16.26
C HIS A 421 -17.02 3.02 17.41
N GLU A 422 -18.22 2.79 17.93
CA GLU A 422 -18.44 1.78 18.97
C GLU A 422 -18.19 0.35 18.45
N GLU A 423 -18.67 0.03 17.25
CA GLU A 423 -18.47 -1.30 16.66
C GLU A 423 -17.01 -1.60 16.32
N LEU A 424 -16.23 -0.57 15.97
CA LEU A 424 -14.80 -0.69 15.64
C LEU A 424 -13.88 -0.35 16.82
N ALA A 425 -14.40 -0.05 18.01
CA ALA A 425 -13.60 0.35 19.16
C ALA A 425 -12.52 -0.69 19.54
N ASN A 426 -12.82 -1.97 19.32
CA ASN A 426 -11.93 -3.10 19.62
C ASN A 426 -11.12 -3.58 18.40
N CYS A 427 -11.04 -2.82 17.32
CA CYS A 427 -10.32 -3.21 16.10
C CYS A 427 -8.79 -3.11 16.20
N GLY A 428 -8.28 -2.76 17.38
CA GLY A 428 -6.85 -2.74 17.66
C GLY A 428 -6.09 -1.50 17.20
N LEU A 429 -6.79 -0.43 16.80
CA LEU A 429 -6.20 0.85 16.41
C LEU A 429 -6.51 1.96 17.42
N HIS A 430 -5.64 2.97 17.46
CA HIS A 430 -5.87 4.18 18.25
C HIS A 430 -7.13 4.92 17.74
N PRO A 431 -8.01 5.44 18.62
CA PRO A 431 -9.28 6.07 18.23
C PRO A 431 -9.13 7.21 17.22
N LYS A 432 -8.12 8.08 17.38
CA LYS A 432 -7.81 9.13 16.39
C LYS A 432 -7.44 8.58 15.00
N THR A 433 -6.68 7.49 14.95
CA THR A 433 -6.36 6.81 13.68
C THR A 433 -7.62 6.24 13.05
N LEU A 434 -8.49 5.65 13.85
CA LEU A 434 -9.76 5.14 13.38
C LEU A 434 -10.66 6.27 12.84
N ASN A 435 -10.78 7.38 13.57
CA ASN A 435 -11.53 8.57 13.14
C ASN A 435 -11.05 9.04 11.78
N GLN A 436 -9.73 9.10 11.59
CA GLN A 436 -9.14 9.48 10.32
C GLN A 436 -9.56 8.49 9.23
N LEU A 437 -9.31 7.19 9.40
CA LEU A 437 -9.60 6.15 8.39
C LEU A 437 -11.09 6.00 8.05
N SER A 438 -11.98 6.40 8.96
CA SER A 438 -13.43 6.46 8.70
C SER A 438 -13.82 7.57 7.73
N GLN A 439 -12.99 8.61 7.57
CA GLN A 439 -13.25 9.71 6.64
C GLN A 439 -13.21 9.25 5.19
N THR A 440 -14.00 9.93 4.35
CA THR A 440 -13.99 9.72 2.91
C THR A 440 -12.63 10.10 2.32
N PRO A 441 -11.99 9.21 1.53
CA PRO A 441 -10.75 9.52 0.85
C PRO A 441 -10.90 10.73 -0.09
N ALA A 442 -9.99 11.70 0.05
CA ALA A 442 -10.01 12.94 -0.73
C ALA A 442 -8.97 12.97 -1.87
N LEU A 443 -8.03 12.00 -1.90
CA LEU A 443 -6.87 12.04 -2.82
C LEU A 443 -7.17 11.44 -4.21
N GLY A 444 -8.31 10.78 -4.40
CA GLY A 444 -8.73 10.24 -5.70
C GLY A 444 -7.76 9.18 -6.23
N LYS A 445 -7.17 9.42 -7.40
CA LYS A 445 -6.20 8.49 -8.02
C LYS A 445 -4.77 8.66 -7.47
N SER A 446 -4.52 9.73 -6.71
CA SER A 446 -3.19 10.10 -6.24
C SER A 446 -2.92 9.58 -4.83
N SER A 447 -1.67 9.69 -4.38
CA SER A 447 -1.25 9.35 -3.03
C SER A 447 -0.45 10.50 -2.44
N LEU A 448 -0.36 10.62 -1.12
CA LEU A 448 0.47 11.65 -0.53
C LEU A 448 1.94 11.41 -0.89
N ARG A 449 2.59 12.45 -1.42
CA ARG A 449 4.03 12.46 -1.78
C ARG A 449 4.83 13.30 -0.81
N HIS A 450 4.28 14.43 -0.38
CA HIS A 450 4.91 15.33 0.56
C HIS A 450 3.89 15.85 1.57
N VAL A 451 4.27 15.89 2.84
CA VAL A 451 3.50 16.46 3.92
C VAL A 451 4.41 17.40 4.69
N GLU A 452 3.97 18.63 4.91
CA GLU A 452 4.65 19.59 5.76
C GLU A 452 3.69 19.98 6.88
N MET A 453 4.20 19.96 8.11
CA MET A 453 3.50 20.49 9.27
C MET A 453 4.26 21.72 9.75
N SER A 454 3.56 22.84 9.83
CA SER A 454 4.03 24.09 10.42
C SER A 454 2.98 24.60 11.39
N ASP A 455 3.40 24.94 12.62
CA ASP A 455 2.50 25.46 13.67
C ASP A 455 1.24 24.59 13.89
N TYR A 456 1.40 23.26 13.85
CA TYR A 456 0.31 22.27 13.98
C TYR A 456 -0.73 22.24 12.85
N ILE A 457 -0.46 22.91 11.73
CA ILE A 457 -1.27 22.90 10.52
C ILE A 457 -0.57 22.01 9.49
N TYR A 458 -1.32 21.12 8.84
CA TYR A 458 -0.80 20.31 7.76
C TYR A 458 -0.99 21.02 6.41
N SER A 459 0.05 20.99 5.60
CA SER A 459 -0.02 21.20 4.16
C SER A 459 0.51 19.96 3.46
N TRP A 460 -0.07 19.58 2.32
CA TRP A 460 0.36 18.38 1.60
C TRP A 460 0.32 18.54 0.09
N ARG A 461 1.06 17.65 -0.57
CA ARG A 461 1.08 17.46 -2.02
C ARG A 461 0.86 15.99 -2.35
N SER A 462 -0.08 15.75 -3.27
CA SER A 462 -0.46 14.42 -3.79
C SER A 462 0.14 14.13 -5.15
#